data_AF-A0A3P3WIB5-F1
#
_entry.id   AF-A0A3P3WIB5-F1
#
_cell.length_a   1.000
_cell.length_b   1.000
_cell.length_c   1.000
_cell.angle_alpha   90.00
_cell.angle_beta   90.00
_cell.angle_gamma   90.00
#
_symmetry.space_group_name_H-M   'P 1'
#
loop_
_entity.id
_entity.type
_entity.pdbx_description
1 polymer ?
#
loop_
_entity_poly.entity_id
_entity_poly.type
_entity_poly.pdbx_seq_one_letter_code
_entity_poly.pdbx_strand_id
1 'polypeptide(L)'
;MKAKIIFTALLLIASQFSNAQNTPPIKETTKLQKEITLSKEEKKILKEQERALKVAEKEQKALEKSRKKAEKEQKNYTKKLRKIASAEKSCEKAKKKLASEEKSFEKNKIKYDKNTAKGTMTVTEVANQNIKLNKQQIKIKELEAKVQKEQQNLIKARG
;
A
#
# COMPACT_ATOMS: atom_id res chain seq x y z
N MET A 1 41.23 -0.25 31.29
CA MET A 1 42.69 -0.02 31.17
C MET A 1 43.11 0.88 29.98
N LYS A 2 42.20 1.51 29.24
CA LYS A 2 42.55 2.34 28.06
C LYS A 2 42.61 3.86 28.34
N ALA A 3 42.02 4.34 29.43
CA ALA A 3 42.02 5.76 29.78
C ALA A 3 43.34 6.26 30.40
N LYS A 4 44.14 5.38 31.03
CA LYS A 4 45.42 5.76 31.67
C LYS A 4 46.55 5.96 30.65
N ILE A 5 46.48 5.31 29.49
CA ILE A 5 47.48 5.40 28.42
C ILE A 5 47.34 6.73 27.63
N ILE A 6 46.12 7.26 27.55
CA ILE A 6 45.84 8.51 26.83
C ILE A 6 46.30 9.73 27.65
N PHE A 7 46.21 9.66 28.98
CA PHE A 7 46.62 10.77 29.85
C PHE A 7 48.15 10.92 29.96
N THR A 8 48.90 9.82 29.87
CA THR A 8 50.38 9.86 29.84
C THR A 8 50.94 10.36 28.51
N ALA A 9 50.25 10.13 27.39
CA ALA A 9 50.64 10.67 26.08
C ALA A 9 50.45 12.20 25.99
N LEU A 10 49.46 12.76 26.70
CA LEU A 10 49.20 14.20 26.67
C LEU A 10 50.21 15.02 27.51
N LEU A 11 50.84 14.40 28.53
CA LEU A 11 51.79 15.07 29.41
C LEU A 11 53.21 15.17 28.80
N LEU A 12 53.56 14.29 27.86
CA LEU A 12 54.88 14.23 27.23
C LEU A 12 55.08 15.23 26.08
N ILE A 13 54.00 15.83 25.57
CA ILE A 13 54.05 16.84 24.48
C ILE A 13 54.30 18.26 25.05
N ALA A 14 54.06 18.47 26.35
CA ALA A 14 54.18 19.78 26.98
C ALA A 14 55.62 20.20 27.36
N SER A 15 56.61 19.31 27.28
CA SER A 15 57.99 19.58 27.74
C SER A 15 58.96 20.05 26.65
N GLN A 16 58.53 20.20 25.39
CA GLN A 16 59.42 20.53 24.27
C GLN A 16 59.41 22.02 23.86
N PHE A 17 58.75 22.92 24.61
CA PHE A 17 58.63 24.33 24.21
C PHE A 17 59.49 25.35 24.98
N SER A 18 60.39 24.89 25.86
CA SER A 18 61.28 25.78 26.61
C SER A 18 62.69 25.80 26.03
N ASN A 19 62.88 26.31 24.81
CA ASN A 19 64.18 26.78 24.30
C ASN A 19 63.98 27.57 22.99
N ALA A 20 63.95 28.91 23.07
CA ALA A 20 64.50 29.83 22.06
C ALA A 20 64.14 31.28 22.41
N GLN A 21 65.15 32.06 22.80
CA GLN A 21 65.11 33.50 23.01
C GLN A 21 65.86 34.17 21.85
N ASN A 22 65.38 35.34 21.40
CA ASN A 22 66.04 36.44 20.65
C ASN A 22 65.32 36.96 19.37
N THR A 23 65.34 38.28 19.25
CA THR A 23 64.52 39.33 18.56
C THR A 23 64.83 39.57 17.05
N PRO A 24 64.27 40.57 16.29
CA PRO A 24 63.09 41.50 16.42
C PRO A 24 62.18 41.51 15.13
N PRO A 25 61.49 42.61 14.72
CA PRO A 25 60.09 42.95 14.95
C PRO A 25 59.15 42.70 13.73
N ILE A 26 58.22 41.75 13.81
CA ILE A 26 57.11 41.59 12.84
C ILE A 26 55.87 41.06 13.59
N LYS A 27 55.24 41.88 14.46
CA LYS A 27 54.14 41.41 15.33
C LYS A 27 52.73 41.82 14.87
N GLU A 28 52.59 42.81 14.00
CA GLU A 28 51.26 43.28 13.55
C GLU A 28 50.75 42.55 12.30
N THR A 29 51.60 42.33 11.28
CA THR A 29 51.23 41.59 10.07
C THR A 29 50.89 40.11 10.35
N THR A 30 51.56 39.50 11.34
CA THR A 30 51.39 38.09 11.70
C THR A 30 50.10 37.81 12.50
N LYS A 31 49.62 38.77 13.28
CA LYS A 31 48.32 38.68 13.99
C LYS A 31 47.15 38.93 13.04
N LEU A 32 47.25 39.95 12.19
CA LEU A 32 46.24 40.24 11.15
C LEU A 32 46.08 39.07 10.18
N GLN A 33 47.20 38.46 9.73
CA GLN A 33 47.14 37.30 8.84
C GLN A 33 46.50 36.07 9.51
N LYS A 34 46.78 35.82 10.80
CA LYS A 34 46.18 34.72 11.57
C LYS A 34 44.67 34.89 11.78
N GLU A 35 44.20 36.11 12.10
CA GLU A 35 42.76 36.43 12.19
C GLU A 35 42.07 36.30 10.83
N ILE A 36 42.71 36.74 9.75
CA ILE A 36 42.19 36.62 8.37
C ILE A 36 42.10 35.15 7.94
N THR A 37 43.06 34.29 8.32
CA THR A 37 42.99 32.84 8.04
C THR A 37 41.93 32.15 8.89
N LEU A 38 41.82 32.45 10.18
CA LEU A 38 40.81 31.89 11.07
C LEU A 38 39.38 32.24 10.58
N SER A 39 39.17 33.50 10.20
CA SER A 39 37.91 33.97 9.59
C SER A 39 37.59 33.29 8.25
N LYS A 40 38.62 32.95 7.44
CA LYS A 40 38.43 32.19 6.18
C LYS A 40 38.12 30.72 6.45
N GLU A 41 38.73 30.09 7.45
CA GLU A 41 38.44 28.73 7.89
C GLU A 41 37.00 28.61 8.42
N GLU A 42 36.59 29.54 9.31
CA GLU A 42 35.24 29.59 9.87
C GLU A 42 34.17 29.78 8.79
N LYS A 43 34.43 30.66 7.81
CA LYS A 43 33.55 30.82 6.64
C LYS A 43 33.46 29.57 5.78
N LYS A 44 34.54 28.79 5.63
CA LYS A 44 34.51 27.51 4.91
C LYS A 44 33.69 26.46 5.67
N ILE A 45 33.90 26.36 6.98
CA ILE A 45 33.16 25.43 7.85
C ILE A 45 31.66 25.75 7.86
N LEU A 46 31.28 27.03 7.98
CA LEU A 46 29.89 27.48 7.89
C LEU A 46 29.26 27.14 6.53
N LYS A 47 30.00 27.36 5.43
CA LYS A 47 29.52 27.06 4.07
C LYS A 47 29.38 25.57 3.81
N GLU A 48 30.22 24.76 4.43
CA GLU A 48 30.16 23.29 4.36
C GLU A 48 29.01 22.72 5.21
N GLN A 49 28.79 23.27 6.42
CA GLN A 49 27.60 22.98 7.21
C GLN A 49 26.31 23.37 6.47
N GLU A 50 26.25 24.55 5.84
CA GLU A 50 25.08 24.99 5.07
C GLU A 50 24.81 24.05 3.88
N ARG A 51 25.87 23.57 3.20
CA ARG A 51 25.74 22.56 2.13
C ARG A 51 25.24 21.22 2.67
N ALA A 52 25.78 20.76 3.79
CA ALA A 52 25.35 19.51 4.44
C ALA A 52 23.88 19.60 4.86
N LEU A 53 23.44 20.72 5.44
CA LEU A 53 22.04 20.97 5.80
C LEU A 53 21.13 20.98 4.56
N LYS A 54 21.55 21.62 3.46
CA LYS A 54 20.78 21.60 2.19
C LYS A 54 20.68 20.20 1.58
N VAL A 55 21.71 19.37 1.69
CA VAL A 55 21.68 17.98 1.22
C VAL A 55 20.73 17.16 2.10
N ALA A 56 20.85 17.26 3.43
CA ALA A 56 19.98 16.59 4.37
C ALA A 56 18.51 16.98 4.17
N GLU A 57 18.21 18.27 3.93
CA GLU A 57 16.85 18.74 3.64
C GLU A 57 16.30 18.14 2.33
N LYS A 58 17.14 18.05 1.28
CA LYS A 58 16.75 17.42 0.01
C LYS A 58 16.48 15.93 0.18
N GLU A 59 17.31 15.22 0.94
CA GLU A 59 17.13 13.80 1.24
C GLU A 59 15.87 13.56 2.07
N GLN A 60 15.61 14.38 3.09
CA GLN A 60 14.36 14.33 3.86
C GLN A 60 13.14 14.56 2.98
N LYS A 61 13.16 15.58 2.11
CA LYS A 61 12.07 15.83 1.14
C LYS A 61 11.89 14.67 0.16
N ALA A 62 12.97 14.04 -0.28
CA ALA A 62 12.90 12.87 -1.16
C ALA A 62 12.29 11.65 -0.45
N LEU A 63 12.70 11.39 0.79
CA LEU A 63 12.14 10.34 1.64
C LEU A 63 10.66 10.56 1.93
N GLU A 64 10.26 11.79 2.25
CA GLU A 64 8.85 12.13 2.50
C GLU A 64 8.00 11.93 1.23
N LYS A 65 8.49 12.37 0.07
CA LYS A 65 7.83 12.12 -1.22
C LYS A 65 7.70 10.63 -1.50
N SER A 66 8.73 9.85 -1.22
CA SER A 66 8.72 8.39 -1.39
C SER A 66 7.68 7.73 -0.47
N ARG A 67 7.67 8.08 0.82
CA ARG A 67 6.67 7.61 1.79
C ARG A 67 5.24 7.94 1.34
N LYS A 68 4.99 9.18 0.91
CA LYS A 68 3.68 9.61 0.39
C LYS A 68 3.24 8.84 -0.86
N LYS A 69 4.17 8.48 -1.75
CA LYS A 69 3.87 7.65 -2.92
C LYS A 69 3.51 6.22 -2.50
N ALA A 70 4.31 5.61 -1.64
CA ALA A 70 4.07 4.26 -1.13
C ALA A 70 2.72 4.15 -0.40
N GLU A 71 2.38 5.13 0.44
CA GLU A 71 1.08 5.17 1.13
C GLU A 71 -0.09 5.27 0.14
N LYS A 72 0.02 6.14 -0.88
CA LYS A 72 -1.00 6.26 -1.93
C LYS A 72 -1.17 4.95 -2.70
N GLU A 73 -0.08 4.28 -3.03
CA GLU A 73 -0.09 3.00 -3.73
C GLU A 73 -0.76 1.91 -2.87
N GLN A 74 -0.38 1.80 -1.60
CA GLN A 74 -1.01 0.88 -0.65
C GLN A 74 -2.52 1.15 -0.51
N LYS A 75 -2.92 2.41 -0.43
CA LYS A 75 -4.33 2.82 -0.38
C LYS A 75 -5.09 2.46 -1.66
N ASN A 76 -4.46 2.59 -2.82
CA ASN A 76 -5.08 2.21 -4.09
C ASN A 76 -5.20 0.68 -4.22
N TYR A 77 -4.17 -0.05 -3.79
CA TYR A 77 -4.15 -1.51 -3.76
C TYR A 77 -5.25 -2.07 -2.85
N THR A 78 -5.34 -1.58 -1.61
CA THR A 78 -6.40 -1.98 -0.66
C THR A 78 -7.79 -1.66 -1.19
N LYS A 79 -7.99 -0.51 -1.84
CA LYS A 79 -9.25 -0.19 -2.54
C LYS A 79 -9.56 -1.20 -3.66
N LYS A 80 -8.58 -1.61 -4.45
CA LYS A 80 -8.76 -2.61 -5.51
C LYS A 80 -9.17 -3.96 -4.91
N LEU A 81 -8.46 -4.44 -3.88
CA LEU A 81 -8.83 -5.67 -3.18
C LEU A 81 -10.25 -5.62 -2.61
N ARG A 82 -10.65 -4.50 -2.00
CA ARG A 82 -12.02 -4.33 -1.47
C ARG A 82 -13.08 -4.40 -2.57
N LYS A 83 -12.82 -3.82 -3.75
CA LYS A 83 -13.71 -3.92 -4.91
C LYS A 83 -13.84 -5.37 -5.40
N ILE A 84 -12.71 -6.08 -5.50
CA ILE A 84 -12.68 -7.50 -5.89
C ILE A 84 -13.50 -8.33 -4.90
N ALA A 85 -13.21 -8.23 -3.60
CA ALA A 85 -13.92 -8.98 -2.56
C ALA A 85 -15.44 -8.70 -2.57
N SER A 86 -15.83 -7.44 -2.79
CA SER A 86 -17.25 -7.09 -2.92
C SER A 86 -17.89 -7.73 -4.15
N ALA A 87 -17.21 -7.74 -5.29
CA ALA A 87 -17.70 -8.35 -6.52
C ALA A 87 -17.79 -9.88 -6.41
N GLU A 88 -16.81 -10.53 -5.74
CA GLU A 88 -16.84 -11.96 -5.44
C GLU A 88 -18.06 -12.33 -4.60
N LYS A 89 -18.32 -11.57 -3.53
CA LYS A 89 -19.49 -11.78 -2.68
C LYS A 89 -20.81 -11.61 -3.43
N SER A 90 -20.91 -10.63 -4.33
CA SER A 90 -22.10 -10.46 -5.18
C SER A 90 -22.29 -11.62 -6.14
N CYS A 91 -21.22 -12.08 -6.79
CA CYS A 91 -21.24 -13.23 -7.69
C CYS A 91 -21.66 -14.51 -6.95
N GLU A 92 -21.09 -14.77 -5.77
CA GLU A 92 -21.45 -15.92 -4.93
C GLU A 92 -22.92 -15.88 -4.52
N LYS A 93 -23.43 -14.71 -4.08
CA LYS A 93 -24.85 -14.53 -3.75
C LYS A 93 -25.76 -14.81 -4.93
N ALA A 94 -25.40 -14.34 -6.13
CA ALA A 94 -26.17 -14.59 -7.35
C ALA A 94 -26.20 -16.09 -7.67
N LYS A 95 -25.06 -16.78 -7.61
CA LYS A 95 -24.95 -18.24 -7.82
C LYS A 95 -25.77 -19.03 -6.81
N LYS A 96 -25.72 -18.66 -5.52
CA LYS A 96 -26.53 -19.31 -4.47
C LYS A 96 -28.03 -19.17 -4.73
N LYS A 97 -28.49 -18.00 -5.19
CA LYS A 97 -29.90 -17.79 -5.54
C LYS A 97 -30.32 -18.63 -6.74
N LEU A 98 -29.48 -18.69 -7.78
CA LEU A 98 -29.71 -19.53 -8.96
C LEU A 98 -29.85 -21.00 -8.56
N ALA A 99 -28.85 -21.55 -7.85
CA ALA A 99 -28.86 -22.94 -7.41
C ALA A 99 -30.07 -23.31 -6.54
N SER A 100 -30.52 -22.38 -5.69
CA SER A 100 -31.73 -22.56 -4.88
C SER A 100 -33.01 -22.63 -5.73
N GLU A 101 -33.12 -21.78 -6.75
CA GLU A 101 -34.27 -21.78 -7.66
C GLU A 101 -34.26 -23.01 -8.58
N GLU A 102 -33.10 -23.40 -9.12
CA GLU A 102 -32.93 -24.62 -9.93
C GLU A 102 -33.36 -25.86 -9.14
N LYS A 103 -32.91 -26.00 -7.89
CA LYS A 103 -33.29 -27.12 -7.02
C LYS A 103 -34.79 -27.12 -6.71
N SER A 104 -35.41 -25.95 -6.56
CA SER A 104 -36.85 -25.82 -6.35
C SER A 104 -37.64 -26.22 -7.60
N PHE A 105 -37.19 -25.72 -8.76
CA PHE A 105 -37.77 -26.04 -10.05
C PHE A 105 -37.70 -27.53 -10.36
N GLU A 106 -36.54 -28.17 -10.15
CA GLU A 106 -36.37 -29.61 -10.36
C GLU A 106 -37.33 -30.43 -9.50
N LYS A 107 -37.46 -30.10 -8.20
CA LYS A 107 -38.42 -30.76 -7.30
C LYS A 107 -39.86 -30.60 -7.77
N ASN A 108 -40.24 -29.40 -8.22
CA ASN A 108 -41.59 -29.13 -8.71
C ASN A 108 -41.86 -29.87 -10.01
N LYS A 109 -40.88 -29.91 -10.92
CA LYS A 109 -40.95 -30.63 -12.18
C LYS A 109 -41.10 -32.13 -11.96
N ILE A 110 -40.31 -32.74 -11.07
CA ILE A 110 -40.45 -34.16 -10.70
C ILE A 110 -41.85 -34.47 -10.17
N LYS A 111 -42.41 -33.60 -9.31
CA LYS A 111 -43.77 -33.77 -8.78
C LYS A 111 -44.83 -33.66 -9.88
N TYR A 112 -44.70 -32.67 -10.77
CA TYR A 112 -45.57 -32.49 -11.91
C TYR A 112 -45.54 -33.73 -12.81
N ASP A 113 -44.35 -34.15 -13.27
CA ASP A 113 -44.14 -35.30 -14.15
C ASP A 113 -44.74 -36.57 -13.54
N LYS A 114 -44.53 -36.80 -12.23
CA LYS A 114 -45.11 -37.94 -11.50
C LYS A 114 -46.63 -37.91 -11.46
N ASN A 115 -47.23 -36.75 -11.19
CA ASN A 115 -48.68 -36.63 -11.06
C ASN A 115 -49.38 -36.69 -12.44
N THR A 116 -48.75 -36.12 -13.46
CA THR A 116 -49.19 -36.24 -14.85
C THR A 116 -49.10 -37.68 -15.35
N ALA A 117 -47.99 -38.38 -15.10
CA ALA A 117 -47.82 -39.78 -15.47
C ALA A 117 -48.81 -40.72 -14.78
N LYS A 118 -49.20 -40.39 -13.54
CA LYS A 118 -50.24 -41.14 -12.81
C LYS A 118 -51.67 -40.78 -13.23
N GLY A 119 -51.87 -39.75 -14.05
CA GLY A 119 -53.20 -39.27 -14.43
C GLY A 119 -54.00 -38.67 -13.25
N THR A 120 -53.36 -38.30 -12.15
CA THR A 120 -54.03 -37.81 -10.93
C THR A 120 -54.39 -36.33 -10.98
N MET A 121 -54.18 -35.67 -12.12
CA MET A 121 -54.42 -34.24 -12.29
C MET A 121 -55.50 -33.98 -13.34
N THR A 122 -56.37 -33.04 -13.03
CA THR A 122 -57.34 -32.50 -14.00
C THR A 122 -56.64 -31.63 -15.04
N VAL A 123 -57.26 -31.44 -16.20
CA VAL A 123 -56.73 -30.60 -17.29
C VAL A 123 -56.39 -29.19 -16.81
N THR A 124 -57.25 -28.60 -15.98
CA THR A 124 -57.05 -27.27 -15.40
C THR A 124 -55.86 -27.22 -14.46
N GLU A 125 -55.66 -28.24 -13.62
CA GLU A 125 -54.49 -28.32 -12.73
C GLU A 125 -53.19 -28.49 -13.50
N VAL A 126 -53.20 -29.29 -14.58
CA VAL A 126 -52.05 -29.46 -15.47
C VAL A 126 -51.66 -28.13 -16.10
N ALA A 127 -52.62 -27.38 -16.64
CA ALA A 127 -52.39 -26.06 -17.21
C ALA A 127 -51.82 -25.07 -16.17
N ASN A 128 -52.39 -25.05 -14.97
CA ASN A 128 -51.94 -24.19 -13.88
C ASN A 128 -50.52 -24.52 -13.41
N GLN A 129 -50.16 -25.80 -13.29
CA GLN A 129 -48.80 -26.20 -12.92
C GLN A 129 -47.80 -25.89 -14.04
N ASN A 130 -48.16 -26.08 -15.30
CA ASN A 130 -47.32 -25.66 -16.44
C ASN A 130 -47.02 -24.16 -16.42
N ILE A 131 -48.01 -23.31 -16.15
CA ILE A 131 -47.79 -21.87 -16.01
C ILE A 131 -46.81 -21.58 -14.86
N LYS A 132 -46.93 -22.26 -13.71
CA LYS A 132 -46.01 -22.09 -12.58
C LYS A 132 -44.59 -22.51 -12.93
N LEU A 133 -44.41 -23.67 -13.57
CA LEU A 133 -43.11 -24.16 -14.03
C LEU A 133 -42.47 -23.19 -15.03
N ASN A 134 -43.24 -22.69 -16.00
CA ASN A 134 -42.75 -21.70 -16.97
C ASN A 134 -42.31 -20.40 -16.29
N LYS A 135 -43.05 -19.90 -15.30
CA LYS A 135 -42.64 -18.74 -14.50
C LYS A 135 -41.32 -18.98 -13.77
N GLN A 136 -41.12 -20.17 -13.21
CA GLN A 136 -39.86 -20.54 -12.57
C GLN A 136 -38.70 -20.62 -13.58
N GLN A 137 -38.92 -21.17 -14.77
CA GLN A 137 -37.91 -21.18 -15.84
C GLN A 137 -37.50 -19.77 -16.27
N ILE A 138 -38.44 -18.84 -16.42
CA ILE A 138 -38.14 -17.44 -16.73
C ILE A 138 -37.27 -16.84 -15.63
N LYS A 139 -37.65 -17.06 -14.36
CA LYS A 139 -36.88 -16.59 -13.20
C LYS A 139 -35.47 -17.17 -13.14
N ILE A 140 -35.30 -18.44 -13.51
CA ILE A 140 -33.98 -19.08 -13.62
C ILE A 140 -33.14 -18.35 -14.67
N LYS A 141 -33.68 -18.10 -15.87
CA LYS A 141 -32.97 -17.35 -16.93
C LYS A 141 -32.58 -15.94 -16.49
N GLU A 142 -33.45 -15.24 -15.77
CA GLU A 142 -33.13 -13.92 -15.20
C GLU A 142 -31.97 -14.00 -14.19
N LEU A 143 -31.96 -15.04 -13.34
CA LEU A 143 -30.90 -15.28 -12.38
C LEU A 143 -29.58 -15.69 -13.06
N GLU A 144 -29.62 -16.47 -14.13
CA GLU A 144 -28.45 -16.80 -14.97
C GLU A 144 -27.84 -15.54 -15.58
N ALA A 145 -28.67 -14.68 -16.19
CA ALA A 145 -28.23 -13.40 -16.74
C ALA A 145 -27.61 -12.50 -15.64
N LYS A 146 -28.20 -12.52 -14.43
CA LYS A 146 -27.63 -11.81 -13.29
C LYS A 146 -26.28 -12.39 -12.86
N VAL A 147 -26.13 -13.71 -12.80
CA VAL A 147 -24.85 -14.37 -12.51
C VAL A 147 -23.79 -13.97 -13.54
N GLN A 148 -24.12 -13.98 -14.83
CA GLN A 148 -23.22 -13.55 -15.90
C GLN A 148 -22.80 -12.09 -15.73
N LYS A 149 -23.75 -11.19 -15.43
CA LYS A 149 -23.45 -9.77 -15.18
C LYS A 149 -22.50 -9.59 -13.99
N GLU A 150 -22.73 -10.29 -12.88
CA GLU A 150 -21.85 -10.21 -11.70
C GLU A 150 -20.47 -10.84 -11.95
N GLN A 151 -20.39 -11.89 -12.77
CA GLN A 151 -19.11 -12.46 -13.22
C GLN A 151 -18.33 -11.45 -14.08
N GLN A 152 -18.99 -10.77 -15.01
CA GLN A 152 -18.36 -9.70 -15.80
C GLN A 152 -17.86 -8.55 -14.90
N ASN A 153 -18.64 -8.16 -13.89
CA ASN A 153 -18.22 -7.15 -12.91
C ASN A 153 -16.98 -7.60 -12.12
N LEU A 154 -16.93 -8.87 -11.73
CA LEU A 154 -15.77 -9.45 -11.05
C LEU A 154 -14.52 -9.45 -11.93
N ILE A 155 -14.66 -9.83 -13.21
CA ILE A 155 -13.55 -9.79 -14.17
C ILE A 155 -13.02 -8.35 -14.29
N LYS A 156 -13.92 -7.38 -14.49
CA LYS A 156 -13.55 -5.95 -14.55
C LYS A 156 -12.89 -5.44 -13.26
N ALA A 157 -13.31 -5.94 -12.10
CA ALA A 157 -12.73 -5.55 -10.82
C ALA A 157 -11.32 -6.11 -10.61
N ARG A 158 -11.03 -7.30 -11.15
CA ARG A 158 -9.69 -7.91 -11.14
C ARG A 158 -8.71 -7.18 -12.05
N GLY A 159 -9.23 -6.55 -13.12
CA GLY A 159 -8.46 -5.84 -14.13
C GLY A 159 -8.13 -6.77 -15.26
#